data_AF-A0A1W9QI47-F1
#
_entry.id   AF-A0A1W9QI47-F1
#
_cell.length_a   1.000
_cell.length_b   1.000
_cell.length_c   1.000
_cell.angle_alpha   90.00
_cell.angle_beta   90.00
_cell.angle_gamma   90.00
#
_symmetry.space_group_name_H-M   'P 1'
#
loop_
_entity.id
_entity.type
_entity.pdbx_description
1 polymer ?
#
loop_
_entity_poly.entity_id
_entity_poly.type
_entity_poly.pdbx_seq_one_letter_code
_entity_poly.pdbx_strand_id
1 'polypeptide(L)'
;MSLRLERSRISRQMSQSRALSAALLFAFSQLAACESESGVPSGVGGAEASGGAETNSGGAPGAGGLVPSGGAASGGLDSAGGAASGGDVGSGGDIVGSGGDASGGASPTGGTSSFVLSNPAFENVEGCSVEGISACQVIPDENVVYLDNANISPELHWTGVPEGTQSFALALFDVSYGQAHWVLWNIPPDLTMLPANIAQDTANPAVPAGSQQANANFATTSEHGYYGPHVPCNVYEFQLYALATNKLTPMDTESAVLVWFQLSEHPDLLGVARLRGRGNLTGCD
;
A
#
# COMPACT_ATOMS: atom_id res chain seq x y z
N MET A 1 42.25 12.37 21.22
CA MET A 1 42.44 11.71 19.92
C MET A 1 41.14 11.22 19.26
N SER A 2 40.07 10.93 20.02
CA SER A 2 38.80 10.36 19.49
C SER A 2 38.01 11.26 18.54
N LEU A 3 37.82 12.55 18.88
CA LEU A 3 36.96 13.46 18.10
C LEU A 3 37.48 13.82 16.69
N ARG A 4 38.79 13.67 16.44
CA ARG A 4 39.38 13.91 15.10
C ARG A 4 39.17 12.74 14.14
N LEU A 5 39.11 11.51 14.67
CA LEU A 5 38.84 10.30 13.88
C LEU A 5 37.37 10.24 13.45
N GLU A 6 36.45 10.69 14.29
CA GLU A 6 35.01 10.66 14.04
C GLU A 6 34.59 11.69 12.96
N ARG A 7 35.15 12.90 13.01
CA ARG A 7 34.97 13.92 11.96
C ARG A 7 35.55 13.49 10.61
N SER A 8 36.63 12.71 10.60
CA SER A 8 37.25 12.19 9.38
C SER A 8 36.41 11.11 8.70
N ARG A 9 35.71 10.27 9.48
CA ARG A 9 34.79 9.24 8.95
C ARG A 9 33.55 9.86 8.32
N ILE A 10 32.93 10.84 8.98
CA ILE A 10 31.73 11.54 8.47
C ILE A 10 32.05 12.31 7.17
N SER A 11 33.22 12.95 7.10
CA SER A 11 33.66 13.66 5.89
C SER A 11 33.92 12.73 4.69
N ARG A 12 34.44 11.52 4.92
CA ARG A 12 34.58 10.50 3.86
C ARG A 12 33.23 9.96 3.39
N GLN A 13 32.28 9.77 4.29
CA GLN A 13 30.95 9.25 3.97
C GLN A 13 30.10 10.26 3.16
N MET A 14 30.22 11.56 3.48
CA MET A 14 29.59 12.64 2.71
C MET A 14 30.22 12.82 1.32
N SER A 15 31.54 12.60 1.20
CA SER A 15 32.23 12.66 -0.10
C SER A 15 31.84 11.50 -1.02
N GLN A 16 31.70 10.28 -0.48
CA GLN A 16 31.25 9.12 -1.25
C GLN A 16 29.79 9.23 -1.70
N SER A 17 28.91 9.78 -0.86
CA SER A 17 27.49 9.99 -1.21
C SER A 17 27.33 11.01 -2.36
N ARG A 18 28.13 12.08 -2.36
CA ARG A 18 28.12 13.07 -3.45
C ARG A 18 28.68 12.51 -4.77
N ALA A 19 29.66 11.62 -4.71
CA ALA A 19 30.21 10.96 -5.89
C ALA A 19 29.21 9.98 -6.53
N LEU A 20 28.41 9.28 -5.71
CA LEU A 20 27.35 8.37 -6.18
C LEU A 20 26.18 9.12 -6.83
N SER A 21 25.76 10.27 -6.28
CA SER A 21 24.73 11.11 -6.93
C SER A 21 25.19 11.72 -8.26
N ALA A 22 26.47 12.05 -8.40
CA ALA A 22 27.02 12.60 -9.65
C ALA A 22 27.15 11.53 -10.74
N ALA A 23 27.47 10.28 -10.38
CA ALA A 23 27.56 9.16 -11.31
C ALA A 23 26.18 8.77 -11.88
N LEU A 24 25.12 8.85 -11.06
CA LEU A 24 23.75 8.54 -11.49
C LEU A 24 23.19 9.59 -12.46
N LEU A 25 23.51 10.88 -12.25
CA LEU A 25 23.13 11.96 -13.18
C LEU A 25 23.87 11.90 -14.52
N PHE A 26 25.10 11.37 -14.57
CA PHE A 26 25.83 11.18 -15.82
C PHE A 26 25.32 10.01 -16.67
N ALA A 27 24.84 8.94 -16.03
CA ALA A 27 24.27 7.79 -16.73
C ALA A 27 22.93 8.13 -17.42
N PHE A 28 22.11 9.00 -16.82
CA PHE A 28 20.86 9.47 -17.44
C PHE A 28 21.08 10.33 -18.68
N SER A 29 22.20 11.04 -18.80
CA SER A 29 22.46 11.90 -19.96
C SER A 29 22.98 11.14 -21.20
N GLN A 30 23.45 9.89 -21.05
CA GLN A 30 24.01 9.11 -22.16
C GLN A 30 22.99 8.21 -22.87
N LEU A 31 21.82 7.97 -22.27
CA LEU A 31 20.76 7.19 -22.91
C LEU A 31 19.93 8.00 -23.93
N ALA A 32 20.08 9.33 -23.96
CA ALA A 32 19.34 10.22 -24.88
C ALA A 32 20.02 10.46 -26.25
N ALA A 33 21.16 9.82 -26.53
CA ALA A 33 21.99 10.15 -27.71
C ALA A 33 22.08 9.04 -28.78
N CYS A 34 21.25 8.01 -28.74
CA CYS A 34 21.36 6.88 -29.68
C CYS A 34 20.12 6.69 -30.57
N GLU A 35 19.60 7.76 -31.19
CA GLU A 35 18.73 7.62 -32.36
C GLU A 35 18.95 8.79 -33.34
N SER A 36 20.01 8.69 -34.14
CA SER A 36 19.99 9.26 -35.49
C SER A 36 21.10 8.59 -36.29
N GLU A 37 20.73 7.79 -37.28
CA GLU A 37 21.34 7.72 -38.61
C GLU A 37 20.76 6.53 -39.39
N SER A 38 19.83 6.81 -40.30
CA SER A 38 19.78 6.12 -41.60
C SER A 38 19.05 6.99 -42.63
N GLY A 39 19.81 7.54 -43.58
CA GLY A 39 19.29 7.86 -44.93
C GLY A 39 19.02 6.55 -45.69
N VAL A 40 18.28 6.48 -46.81
CA VAL A 40 18.43 7.22 -48.09
C VAL A 40 17.09 7.11 -48.93
N PRO A 41 16.94 7.51 -50.23
CA PRO A 41 16.09 8.65 -50.63
C PRO A 41 15.00 8.37 -51.72
N SER A 42 14.27 9.45 -52.07
CA SER A 42 13.65 9.80 -53.37
C SER A 42 12.34 9.10 -53.83
N GLY A 43 11.31 9.92 -54.12
CA GLY A 43 10.24 9.54 -55.07
C GLY A 43 8.90 10.28 -54.96
N VAL A 44 8.78 11.38 -55.71
CA VAL A 44 7.61 12.22 -56.09
C VAL A 44 6.19 11.62 -56.22
N GLY A 45 5.20 12.47 -55.91
CA GLY A 45 3.77 12.44 -56.30
C GLY A 45 2.85 12.57 -55.08
N GLY A 46 1.94 13.52 -54.89
CA GLY A 46 1.14 14.36 -55.78
C GLY A 46 -0.35 14.16 -55.44
N ALA A 47 -1.10 15.27 -55.26
CA ALA A 47 -2.55 15.39 -54.95
C ALA A 47 -2.93 15.35 -53.45
N GLU A 48 -3.34 16.45 -52.81
CA GLU A 48 -4.51 17.36 -52.95
C GLU A 48 -5.69 17.02 -52.03
N ALA A 49 -6.29 18.10 -51.50
CA ALA A 49 -7.59 18.25 -50.84
C ALA A 49 -7.73 17.87 -49.35
N SER A 50 -7.78 18.89 -48.48
CA SER A 50 -9.05 19.39 -47.92
C SER A 50 -8.80 20.48 -46.86
N GLY A 51 -9.02 21.73 -47.24
CA GLY A 51 -9.15 22.86 -46.33
C GLY A 51 -10.58 23.37 -46.40
N GLY A 52 -11.31 23.27 -45.30
CA GLY A 52 -12.66 23.80 -45.15
C GLY A 52 -12.87 24.17 -43.70
N ALA A 53 -12.62 25.44 -43.38
CA ALA A 53 -12.85 26.02 -42.07
C ALA A 53 -14.14 26.86 -42.10
N GLU A 54 -14.90 26.72 -41.02
CA GLU A 54 -15.87 27.65 -40.43
C GLU A 54 -17.20 27.93 -41.16
N THR A 55 -18.31 27.78 -40.43
CA THR A 55 -19.06 28.93 -39.93
C THR A 55 -19.97 28.57 -38.75
N ASN A 56 -20.00 29.53 -37.84
CA ASN A 56 -20.73 29.71 -36.59
C ASN A 56 -22.26 29.73 -36.76
N SER A 57 -23.03 29.37 -35.71
CA SER A 57 -24.02 30.24 -35.04
C SER A 57 -25.18 29.50 -34.32
N GLY A 58 -25.32 29.81 -33.02
CA GLY A 58 -26.58 30.35 -32.46
C GLY A 58 -27.60 29.40 -31.82
N GLY A 59 -27.93 29.67 -30.54
CA GLY A 59 -29.32 29.56 -30.06
C GLY A 59 -29.57 28.91 -28.71
N ALA A 60 -29.51 29.69 -27.62
CA ALA A 60 -30.47 29.59 -26.49
C ALA A 60 -31.68 30.50 -26.83
N PRO A 61 -32.92 30.34 -26.28
CA PRO A 61 -33.29 30.37 -24.84
C PRO A 61 -34.41 29.33 -24.50
N GLY A 62 -35.04 29.18 -23.33
CA GLY A 62 -35.05 29.84 -22.02
C GLY A 62 -36.22 29.29 -21.15
N ALA A 63 -36.05 29.43 -19.83
CA ALA A 63 -37.01 29.70 -18.74
C ALA A 63 -38.37 28.97 -18.55
N GLY A 64 -38.62 28.62 -17.28
CA GLY A 64 -39.93 28.52 -16.61
C GLY A 64 -40.11 27.20 -15.84
N GLY A 65 -40.44 27.10 -14.55
CA GLY A 65 -40.76 28.07 -13.51
C GLY A 65 -41.42 27.34 -12.32
N LEU A 66 -41.11 27.80 -11.10
CA LEU A 66 -41.96 27.88 -9.90
C LEU A 66 -42.30 26.65 -9.01
N VAL A 67 -42.08 26.93 -7.72
CA VAL A 67 -42.29 26.24 -6.42
C VAL A 67 -43.80 26.18 -6.04
N PRO A 68 -44.26 25.42 -5.01
CA PRO A 68 -44.13 25.78 -3.57
C PRO A 68 -43.80 24.56 -2.64
N SER A 69 -42.96 24.65 -1.60
CA SER A 69 -43.11 25.22 -0.24
C SER A 69 -44.05 24.50 0.74
N GLY A 70 -43.52 24.15 1.93
CA GLY A 70 -44.24 23.80 3.17
C GLY A 70 -43.82 22.44 3.76
N GLY A 71 -43.47 22.25 5.03
CA GLY A 71 -43.52 23.11 6.22
C GLY A 71 -42.85 22.40 7.40
N ALA A 72 -42.56 23.16 8.45
CA ALA A 72 -41.85 22.78 9.66
C ALA A 72 -42.68 21.89 10.62
N ALA A 73 -41.99 21.12 11.48
CA ALA A 73 -42.46 20.83 12.84
C ALA A 73 -41.27 20.52 13.77
N SER A 74 -41.13 21.36 14.79
CA SER A 74 -40.41 21.11 16.02
C SER A 74 -41.22 20.21 16.96
N GLY A 75 -40.55 19.46 17.82
CA GLY A 75 -41.17 18.73 18.93
C GLY A 75 -40.17 17.88 19.69
N GLY A 76 -39.63 18.41 20.80
CA GLY A 76 -38.93 17.62 21.81
C GLY A 76 -39.90 16.85 22.70
N LEU A 77 -39.39 15.91 23.49
CA LEU A 77 -39.79 15.54 24.86
C LEU A 77 -38.90 14.37 25.35
N ASP A 78 -37.96 14.72 26.22
CA ASP A 78 -37.60 14.11 27.51
C ASP A 78 -38.31 12.79 27.90
N SER A 79 -37.55 11.78 28.32
CA SER A 79 -37.68 11.17 29.66
C SER A 79 -36.65 10.06 29.95
N ALA A 80 -36.30 10.03 31.22
CA ALA A 80 -35.28 9.25 31.88
C ALA A 80 -35.69 7.80 32.22
N GLY A 81 -34.70 7.03 32.67
CA GLY A 81 -34.87 6.17 33.85
C GLY A 81 -34.85 4.66 33.59
N GLY A 82 -33.82 3.99 34.13
CA GLY A 82 -33.78 2.53 34.22
C GLY A 82 -32.47 2.02 34.82
N ALA A 83 -32.27 2.29 36.11
CA ALA A 83 -31.23 1.67 36.94
C ALA A 83 -31.89 0.65 37.89
N ALA A 84 -31.29 -0.54 38.01
CA ALA A 84 -31.31 -1.47 39.16
C ALA A 84 -30.80 -2.85 38.67
N SER A 85 -30.08 -3.70 39.39
CA SER A 85 -29.25 -3.65 40.60
C SER A 85 -28.90 -5.11 40.95
N GLY A 86 -27.69 -5.38 41.45
CA GLY A 86 -27.49 -6.29 42.57
C GLY A 86 -26.86 -7.68 42.31
N GLY A 87 -25.77 -7.97 43.03
CA GLY A 87 -25.32 -9.34 43.28
C GLY A 87 -23.86 -9.53 43.72
N ASP A 88 -23.45 -8.92 44.84
CA ASP A 88 -22.21 -9.29 45.59
C ASP A 88 -22.49 -10.39 46.62
N VAL A 89 -21.63 -11.42 46.70
CA VAL A 89 -21.08 -12.12 47.90
C VAL A 89 -20.32 -13.36 47.40
N GLY A 90 -19.17 -13.81 47.92
CA GLY A 90 -18.39 -13.46 49.10
C GLY A 90 -17.14 -14.36 49.16
N SER A 91 -16.19 -13.95 50.00
CA SER A 91 -14.85 -14.51 50.21
C SER A 91 -14.81 -15.86 50.95
N GLY A 92 -13.68 -16.57 50.82
CA GLY A 92 -13.07 -17.31 51.94
C GLY A 92 -12.57 -18.73 51.62
N GLY A 93 -11.26 -18.96 51.78
CA GLY A 93 -10.70 -20.31 51.89
C GLY A 93 -9.21 -20.44 51.55
N ASP A 94 -8.34 -20.10 52.49
CA ASP A 94 -6.91 -20.45 52.50
C ASP A 94 -6.68 -21.95 52.78
N ILE A 95 -5.46 -22.43 52.46
CA ILE A 95 -4.57 -23.35 53.24
C ILE A 95 -3.93 -24.48 52.39
N VAL A 96 -2.61 -24.26 52.16
CA VAL A 96 -1.41 -25.14 52.17
C VAL A 96 -1.14 -26.23 51.12
N GLY A 97 0.09 -26.18 50.59
CA GLY A 97 1.02 -27.30 50.73
C GLY A 97 1.86 -27.71 49.51
N SER A 98 3.16 -27.39 49.59
CA SER A 98 4.31 -28.16 49.02
C SER A 98 4.47 -28.15 47.49
N GLY A 99 5.55 -27.65 46.91
CA GLY A 99 6.94 -28.06 47.16
C GLY A 99 7.28 -29.23 46.23
N GLY A 100 7.86 -28.93 45.06
CA GLY A 100 8.21 -29.95 44.07
C GLY A 100 8.91 -29.34 42.85
N ASP A 101 10.22 -29.12 42.99
CA ASP A 101 11.12 -28.86 41.87
C ASP A 101 11.11 -30.05 40.91
N ALA A 102 10.65 -29.82 39.68
CA ALA A 102 10.92 -30.72 38.55
C ALA A 102 11.39 -29.88 37.38
N SER A 103 12.70 -29.70 37.33
CA SER A 103 13.49 -29.26 36.18
C SER A 103 13.33 -30.28 35.05
N GLY A 104 12.19 -30.24 34.36
CA GLY A 104 11.95 -30.94 33.11
C GLY A 104 12.04 -29.93 31.98
N GLY A 105 13.28 -29.55 31.62
CA GLY A 105 13.56 -28.72 30.46
C GLY A 105 13.21 -29.45 29.16
N ALA A 106 11.93 -29.48 28.83
CA ALA A 106 11.52 -29.51 27.44
C ALA A 106 11.65 -28.06 26.95
N SER A 107 12.81 -27.74 26.40
CA SER A 107 12.93 -26.60 25.51
C SER A 107 11.77 -26.71 24.52
N PRO A 108 10.86 -25.74 24.40
CA PRO A 108 10.02 -25.71 23.23
C PRO A 108 11.02 -25.63 22.08
N THR A 109 11.11 -26.67 21.27
CA THR A 109 11.62 -26.54 19.92
C THR A 109 10.64 -25.58 19.27
N GLY A 110 10.89 -24.29 19.45
CA GLY A 110 10.18 -23.20 18.81
C GLY A 110 10.36 -23.44 17.32
N GLY A 111 9.39 -24.13 16.73
CA GLY A 111 9.21 -24.04 15.30
C GLY A 111 9.00 -22.57 15.04
N THR A 112 9.98 -21.93 14.43
CA THR A 112 9.85 -20.55 13.96
C THR A 112 8.66 -20.58 13.01
N SER A 113 7.49 -20.16 13.49
CA SER A 113 6.34 -19.94 12.62
C SER A 113 6.79 -18.89 11.62
N SER A 114 6.88 -19.27 10.35
CA SER A 114 7.27 -18.35 9.29
C SER A 114 6.28 -17.18 9.26
N PHE A 115 6.79 -15.95 9.17
CA PHE A 115 5.95 -14.78 8.96
C PHE A 115 5.33 -14.86 7.56
N VAL A 116 4.01 -15.10 7.50
CA VAL A 116 3.29 -15.43 6.27
C VAL A 116 2.14 -14.45 6.08
N LEU A 117 1.96 -14.02 4.83
CA LEU A 117 0.85 -13.20 4.34
C LEU A 117 0.01 -14.04 3.39
N SER A 118 -1.31 -13.95 3.50
CA SER A 118 -2.25 -14.77 2.75
C SER A 118 -3.52 -13.99 2.41
N ASN A 119 -4.25 -14.49 1.42
CA ASN A 119 -5.53 -13.98 0.96
C ASN A 119 -6.44 -15.20 0.66
N PRO A 120 -7.74 -15.13 0.93
CA PRO A 120 -8.65 -16.27 0.72
C PRO A 120 -8.97 -16.57 -0.76
N ALA A 121 -8.73 -15.62 -1.67
CA ALA A 121 -9.08 -15.70 -3.08
C ALA A 121 -7.90 -16.01 -4.02
N PHE A 122 -6.66 -15.76 -3.59
CA PHE A 122 -5.46 -16.15 -4.34
C PHE A 122 -4.26 -16.41 -3.42
N GLU A 123 -3.34 -17.22 -3.92
CA GLU A 123 -2.19 -17.74 -3.16
C GLU A 123 -0.86 -17.31 -3.77
N ASN A 124 0.16 -17.26 -2.92
CA ASN A 124 1.53 -17.08 -3.35
C ASN A 124 2.08 -18.41 -3.89
N VAL A 125 2.18 -18.52 -5.22
CA VAL A 125 2.64 -19.75 -5.88
C VAL A 125 4.15 -19.74 -6.08
N GLU A 126 4.81 -20.87 -5.81
CA GLU A 126 6.24 -21.04 -6.09
C GLU A 126 6.52 -20.82 -7.59
N GLY A 127 7.56 -20.03 -7.89
CA GLY A 127 7.88 -19.66 -9.26
C GLY A 127 7.12 -18.43 -9.80
N CYS A 128 6.18 -17.86 -9.04
CA CYS A 128 5.58 -16.58 -9.40
C CYS A 128 6.62 -15.44 -9.34
N SER A 129 7.05 -14.98 -10.50
CA SER A 129 7.98 -13.87 -10.69
C SER A 129 7.70 -13.13 -12.01
N VAL A 130 8.44 -12.06 -12.27
CA VAL A 130 8.38 -11.32 -13.53
C VAL A 130 8.73 -12.23 -14.72
N GLU A 131 9.68 -13.14 -14.56
CA GLU A 131 10.07 -14.14 -15.56
C GLU A 131 9.15 -15.37 -15.57
N GLY A 132 8.57 -15.71 -14.42
CA GLY A 132 7.68 -16.86 -14.20
C GLY A 132 6.22 -16.48 -14.12
N ILE A 133 5.76 -15.54 -14.95
CA ILE A 133 4.43 -14.93 -14.80
C ILE A 133 3.28 -15.94 -14.87
N SER A 134 3.42 -16.99 -15.67
CA SER A 134 2.40 -18.04 -15.82
C SER A 134 2.17 -18.84 -14.53
N ALA A 135 3.12 -18.84 -13.59
CA ALA A 135 2.94 -19.41 -12.27
C ALA A 135 2.15 -18.49 -11.33
N CYS A 136 2.07 -17.18 -11.61
CA CYS A 136 1.32 -16.25 -10.79
C CYS A 136 -0.18 -16.44 -10.96
N GLN A 137 -0.89 -16.58 -9.83
CA GLN A 137 -2.33 -16.51 -9.83
C GLN A 137 -2.83 -15.11 -10.16
N VAL A 138 -3.99 -15.07 -10.82
CA VAL A 138 -4.67 -13.83 -11.18
C VAL A 138 -5.26 -13.20 -9.93
N ILE A 139 -4.98 -11.91 -9.72
CA ILE A 139 -5.62 -11.11 -8.67
C ILE A 139 -7.11 -10.97 -9.04
N PRO A 140 -8.06 -11.17 -8.09
CA PRO A 140 -9.48 -11.09 -8.37
C PRO A 140 -9.92 -9.78 -9.02
N ASP A 141 -10.92 -9.88 -9.91
CA ASP A 141 -11.44 -8.76 -10.71
C ASP A 141 -11.91 -7.58 -9.83
N GLU A 142 -12.47 -7.83 -8.65
CA GLU A 142 -12.88 -6.77 -7.72
C GLU A 142 -11.71 -5.92 -7.18
N ASN A 143 -10.47 -6.45 -7.23
CA ASN A 143 -9.29 -5.77 -6.70
C ASN A 143 -8.53 -4.98 -7.78
N VAL A 144 -8.95 -4.99 -9.05
CA VAL A 144 -8.25 -4.26 -10.13
C VAL A 144 -8.96 -2.95 -10.47
N VAL A 145 -8.27 -1.99 -11.07
CA VAL A 145 -8.84 -0.65 -11.30
C VAL A 145 -9.49 -0.45 -12.68
N TYR A 146 -9.22 -1.33 -13.65
CA TYR A 146 -9.73 -1.20 -15.03
C TYR A 146 -11.12 -1.80 -15.26
N LEU A 147 -11.80 -2.27 -14.20
CA LEU A 147 -13.15 -2.81 -14.23
C LEU A 147 -14.12 -1.88 -13.48
N ASP A 148 -15.36 -1.82 -13.95
CA ASP A 148 -16.41 -1.06 -13.27
C ASP A 148 -16.76 -1.68 -11.92
N ASN A 149 -17.02 -0.83 -10.91
CA ASN A 149 -17.34 -1.24 -9.53
C ASN A 149 -16.27 -2.15 -8.88
N ALA A 150 -15.02 -2.02 -9.31
CA ALA A 150 -13.87 -2.73 -8.75
C ALA A 150 -12.98 -1.75 -7.93
N ASN A 151 -11.66 -1.92 -7.99
CA ASN A 151 -10.66 -1.17 -7.23
C ASN A 151 -10.81 -1.30 -5.71
N ILE A 152 -11.30 -2.45 -5.22
CA ILE A 152 -11.52 -2.71 -3.81
C ILE A 152 -10.25 -3.32 -3.23
N SER A 153 -9.70 -2.77 -2.13
CA SER A 153 -8.55 -3.40 -1.48
C SER A 153 -8.90 -4.81 -0.98
N PRO A 154 -8.04 -5.83 -1.18
CA PRO A 154 -8.36 -7.19 -0.77
C PRO A 154 -8.31 -7.39 0.75
N GLU A 155 -9.03 -8.40 1.21
CA GLU A 155 -8.82 -8.97 2.54
C GLU A 155 -7.45 -9.64 2.64
N LEU A 156 -6.74 -9.45 3.74
CA LEU A 156 -5.40 -10.01 3.96
C LEU A 156 -5.29 -10.58 5.36
N HIS A 157 -4.60 -11.72 5.50
CA HIS A 157 -4.34 -12.39 6.78
C HIS A 157 -2.87 -12.66 6.95
N TRP A 158 -2.38 -12.58 8.18
CA TRP A 158 -1.00 -12.93 8.48
C TRP A 158 -0.84 -13.71 9.77
N THR A 159 0.20 -14.54 9.80
CA THR A 159 0.57 -15.38 10.94
C THR A 159 2.08 -15.39 11.10
N GLY A 160 2.57 -15.91 12.23
CA GLY A 160 4.02 -16.02 12.49
C GLY A 160 4.70 -14.66 12.64
N VAL A 161 4.01 -13.70 13.26
CA VAL A 161 4.52 -12.35 13.51
C VAL A 161 5.85 -12.42 14.29
N PRO A 162 6.94 -11.76 13.82
CA PRO A 162 8.20 -11.73 14.53
C PRO A 162 8.07 -11.15 15.95
N GLU A 163 8.82 -11.72 16.90
CA GLU A 163 8.91 -11.18 18.25
C GLU A 163 9.42 -9.73 18.24
N GLY A 164 8.83 -8.87 19.08
CA GLY A 164 9.18 -7.46 19.17
C GLY A 164 8.43 -6.55 18.18
N THR A 165 7.52 -7.09 17.38
CA THR A 165 6.66 -6.28 16.49
C THR A 165 5.78 -5.32 17.30
N GLN A 166 5.85 -4.03 16.97
CA GLN A 166 5.10 -2.94 17.59
C GLN A 166 4.13 -2.24 16.64
N SER A 167 4.31 -2.40 15.33
CA SER A 167 3.34 -2.03 14.31
C SER A 167 3.58 -2.80 13.02
N PHE A 168 2.59 -2.81 12.13
CA PHE A 168 2.76 -3.24 10.75
C PHE A 168 2.66 -2.07 9.76
N ALA A 169 3.27 -2.28 8.60
CA ALA A 169 2.98 -1.55 7.38
C ALA A 169 2.71 -2.52 6.25
N LEU A 170 1.87 -2.13 5.30
CA LEU A 170 1.49 -2.90 4.14
C LEU A 170 1.77 -2.07 2.89
N ALA A 171 2.32 -2.69 1.86
CA ALA A 171 2.41 -2.10 0.54
C ALA A 171 1.87 -3.05 -0.53
N LEU A 172 1.25 -2.51 -1.57
CA LEU A 172 1.11 -3.17 -2.86
C LEU A 172 2.14 -2.57 -3.81
N PHE A 173 3.01 -3.39 -4.39
CA PHE A 173 4.08 -2.94 -5.26
C PHE A 173 4.07 -3.70 -6.58
N ASP A 174 4.08 -2.99 -7.69
CA ASP A 174 4.28 -3.54 -9.03
C ASP A 174 5.77 -3.85 -9.20
N VAL A 175 6.15 -5.13 -9.10
CA VAL A 175 7.55 -5.56 -9.25
C VAL A 175 8.01 -5.59 -10.70
N SER A 176 7.09 -5.55 -11.65
CA SER A 176 7.41 -5.45 -13.09
C SER A 176 7.80 -4.03 -13.48
N TYR A 177 7.16 -3.01 -12.88
CA TYR A 177 7.36 -1.61 -13.23
C TYR A 177 8.13 -0.80 -12.18
N GLY A 178 8.16 -1.25 -10.92
CA GLY A 178 8.85 -0.56 -9.82
C GLY A 178 8.01 0.55 -9.17
N GLN A 179 6.69 0.39 -9.09
CA GLN A 179 5.77 1.40 -8.57
C GLN A 179 4.96 0.89 -7.38
N ALA A 180 4.86 1.70 -6.32
CA ALA A 180 3.95 1.42 -5.22
C ALA A 180 2.53 1.89 -5.57
N HIS A 181 1.59 0.97 -5.43
CA HIS A 181 0.17 1.11 -5.72
C HIS A 181 -0.67 1.43 -4.48
N TRP A 182 -0.18 1.03 -3.31
CA TRP A 182 -0.79 1.32 -2.03
C TRP A 182 0.28 1.23 -0.96
N VAL A 183 0.25 2.13 0.03
CA VAL A 183 1.03 2.00 1.25
C VAL A 183 0.18 2.44 2.44
N LEU A 184 0.05 1.55 3.42
CA LEU A 184 -0.68 1.73 4.68
C LEU A 184 0.27 1.43 5.84
N TRP A 185 0.36 2.27 6.86
CA TRP A 185 1.29 2.10 7.98
C TRP A 185 0.67 2.44 9.32
N ASN A 186 1.39 2.11 10.40
CA ASN A 186 0.92 2.19 11.78
C ASN A 186 -0.30 1.29 12.04
N ILE A 187 -0.35 0.14 11.39
CA ILE A 187 -1.35 -0.89 11.68
C ILE A 187 -1.02 -1.47 13.07
N PRO A 188 -2.00 -1.55 14.00
CA PRO A 188 -1.76 -2.08 15.34
C PRO A 188 -1.18 -3.50 15.36
N PRO A 189 -0.26 -3.82 16.29
CA PRO A 189 0.48 -5.08 16.30
C PRO A 189 -0.36 -6.29 16.75
N ASP A 190 -1.52 -6.06 17.37
CA ASP A 190 -2.47 -7.07 17.82
C ASP A 190 -3.38 -7.57 16.70
N LEU A 191 -3.40 -6.90 15.54
CA LEU A 191 -4.13 -7.36 14.37
C LEU A 191 -3.36 -8.47 13.65
N THR A 192 -4.11 -9.46 13.17
CA THR A 192 -3.63 -10.55 12.32
C THR A 192 -4.33 -10.59 10.95
N MET A 193 -5.12 -9.57 10.66
CA MET A 193 -5.86 -9.43 9.41
C MET A 193 -6.17 -7.97 9.09
N LEU A 194 -6.37 -7.69 7.82
CA LEU A 194 -6.87 -6.43 7.28
C LEU A 194 -8.13 -6.73 6.46
N PRO A 195 -9.27 -6.07 6.75
CA PRO A 195 -10.50 -6.35 6.01
C PRO A 195 -10.38 -5.83 4.58
N ALA A 196 -11.18 -6.39 3.68
CA ALA A 196 -11.36 -5.81 2.36
C ALA A 196 -11.96 -4.39 2.47
N ASN A 197 -11.84 -3.63 1.38
CA ASN A 197 -12.47 -2.31 1.21
C ASN A 197 -12.04 -1.27 2.27
N ILE A 198 -10.73 -1.12 2.48
CA ILE A 198 -10.18 -0.01 3.25
C ILE A 198 -10.52 1.29 2.53
N ALA A 199 -11.05 2.26 3.29
CA ALA A 199 -11.53 3.52 2.74
C ALA A 199 -10.44 4.23 1.91
N GLN A 200 -10.79 4.62 0.70
CA GLN A 200 -9.97 5.46 -0.18
C GLN A 200 -10.31 6.94 0.03
N ASP A 201 -9.60 7.84 -0.66
CA ASP A 201 -9.76 9.30 -0.60
C ASP A 201 -9.55 9.91 0.80
N THR A 202 -8.84 9.19 1.66
CA THR A 202 -8.49 9.64 3.00
C THR A 202 -7.08 9.20 3.37
N ALA A 203 -6.29 10.11 3.94
CA ALA A 203 -4.99 9.76 4.53
C ALA A 203 -5.13 8.94 5.82
N ASN A 204 -6.30 8.99 6.47
CA ASN A 204 -6.56 8.40 7.79
C ASN A 204 -7.83 7.54 7.72
N PRO A 205 -7.75 6.29 7.23
CA PRO A 205 -8.92 5.41 7.23
C PRO A 205 -9.35 5.10 8.67
N ALA A 206 -10.66 4.91 8.88
CA ALA A 206 -11.19 4.58 10.20
C ALA A 206 -10.79 3.15 10.65
N VAL A 207 -10.49 2.29 9.69
CA VAL A 207 -10.07 0.89 9.90
C VAL A 207 -8.81 0.65 9.06
N PRO A 208 -7.72 0.11 9.66
CA PRO A 208 -7.47 -0.02 11.09
C PRO A 208 -7.36 1.33 11.79
N ALA A 209 -7.86 1.44 13.02
CA ALA A 209 -7.77 2.68 13.79
C ALA A 209 -6.30 3.06 14.04
N GLY A 210 -5.97 4.34 13.81
CA GLY A 210 -4.61 4.88 14.00
C GLY A 210 -3.66 4.65 12.82
N SER A 211 -4.10 3.90 11.80
CA SER A 211 -3.34 3.74 10.56
C SER A 211 -3.42 4.99 9.68
N GLN A 212 -2.43 5.12 8.80
CA GLN A 212 -2.36 6.17 7.79
C GLN A 212 -1.98 5.54 6.46
N GLN A 213 -2.40 6.15 5.36
CA GLN A 213 -2.04 5.70 4.02
C GLN A 213 -1.56 6.84 3.15
N ALA A 214 -0.76 6.50 2.14
CA ALA A 214 -0.15 7.47 1.25
C ALA A 214 -1.12 7.82 0.11
N ASN A 215 -0.87 8.96 -0.52
CA ASN A 215 -1.34 9.21 -1.86
C ASN A 215 -0.64 8.20 -2.81
N ALA A 216 -1.43 7.48 -3.60
CA ALA A 216 -0.88 6.53 -4.57
C ALA A 216 -0.02 7.25 -5.65
N ASN A 217 -0.29 8.55 -5.87
CA ASN A 217 0.43 9.46 -6.74
C ASN A 217 0.53 8.96 -8.18
N PHE A 218 -0.59 8.48 -8.71
CA PHE A 218 -0.77 8.29 -10.15
C PHE A 218 -1.23 9.60 -10.78
N ALA A 219 -0.73 9.90 -11.98
CA ALA A 219 -0.82 11.22 -12.64
C ALA A 219 -2.23 11.83 -12.78
N THR A 220 -3.29 11.06 -12.53
CA THR A 220 -4.69 11.47 -12.70
C THR A 220 -5.53 11.35 -11.43
N THR A 221 -4.98 10.86 -10.30
CA THR A 221 -5.72 10.63 -9.05
C THR A 221 -4.90 11.16 -7.87
N SER A 222 -5.40 12.20 -7.19
CA SER A 222 -4.85 12.69 -5.92
C SER A 222 -5.37 11.88 -4.72
N GLU A 223 -5.63 10.59 -4.93
CA GLU A 223 -6.41 9.75 -4.04
C GLU A 223 -5.48 9.01 -3.08
N HIS A 224 -5.77 9.16 -1.79
CA HIS A 224 -5.10 8.40 -0.75
C HIS A 224 -5.70 7.00 -0.66
N GLY A 225 -4.85 5.99 -0.52
CA GLY A 225 -5.28 4.62 -0.32
C GLY A 225 -5.02 3.70 -1.50
N TYR A 226 -5.84 2.65 -1.60
CA TYR A 226 -5.63 1.57 -2.54
C TYR A 226 -5.85 2.01 -3.98
N TYR A 227 -4.87 1.74 -4.84
CA TYR A 227 -5.01 1.83 -6.28
C TYR A 227 -4.60 0.49 -6.90
N GLY A 228 -5.59 -0.29 -7.32
CA GLY A 228 -5.41 -1.68 -7.74
C GLY A 228 -4.51 -1.87 -8.97
N PRO A 229 -4.15 -3.13 -9.28
CA PRO A 229 -3.49 -3.48 -10.53
C PRO A 229 -4.17 -2.84 -11.74
N HIS A 230 -3.39 -2.20 -12.60
CA HIS A 230 -3.91 -1.53 -13.79
C HIS A 230 -3.27 -2.01 -15.09
N VAL A 231 -2.13 -2.72 -15.00
CA VAL A 231 -1.41 -3.22 -16.18
C VAL A 231 -1.64 -4.73 -16.31
N PRO A 232 -2.13 -5.18 -17.46
CA PRO A 232 -2.07 -6.57 -17.88
C PRO A 232 -0.69 -7.16 -17.70
N CYS A 233 -0.58 -8.41 -17.25
CA CYS A 233 0.70 -9.11 -17.20
C CYS A 233 1.77 -8.49 -16.27
N ASN A 234 1.46 -7.49 -15.47
CA ASN A 234 2.38 -7.10 -14.40
C ASN A 234 2.21 -8.03 -13.20
N VAL A 235 3.32 -8.27 -12.51
CA VAL A 235 3.35 -9.00 -11.25
C VAL A 235 3.31 -7.98 -10.12
N TYR A 236 2.38 -8.18 -9.22
CA TYR A 236 2.14 -7.32 -8.07
C TYR A 236 2.43 -8.10 -6.79
N GLU A 237 3.14 -7.47 -5.87
CA GLU A 237 3.52 -8.05 -4.58
C GLU A 237 2.91 -7.24 -3.45
N PHE A 238 2.05 -7.88 -2.66
CA PHE A 238 1.69 -7.39 -1.34
C PHE A 238 2.84 -7.69 -0.38
N GLN A 239 3.31 -6.66 0.31
CA GLN A 239 4.44 -6.71 1.24
C GLN A 239 3.95 -6.26 2.62
N LEU A 240 3.90 -7.18 3.59
CA LEU A 240 3.59 -6.86 4.98
C LEU A 240 4.89 -6.79 5.77
N TYR A 241 5.17 -5.62 6.32
CA TYR A 241 6.35 -5.32 7.13
C TYR A 241 5.99 -5.38 8.61
N ALA A 242 6.77 -6.13 9.38
CA ALA A 242 6.73 -6.12 10.84
C ALA A 242 7.82 -5.19 11.38
N LEU A 243 7.44 -4.17 12.16
CA LEU A 243 8.35 -3.11 12.60
C LEU A 243 8.52 -3.13 14.13
N ALA A 244 9.75 -2.91 14.60
CA ALA A 244 10.07 -2.73 16.03
C ALA A 244 9.78 -1.31 16.55
N THR A 245 9.06 -0.49 15.78
CA THR A 245 8.57 0.83 16.19
C THR A 245 7.04 0.83 16.20
N ASN A 246 6.44 1.53 17.16
CA ASN A 246 5.00 1.70 17.26
C ASN A 246 4.47 2.82 16.36
N LYS A 247 5.35 3.71 15.87
CA LYS A 247 4.97 4.86 15.04
C LYS A 247 6.03 5.15 13.99
N LEU A 248 5.61 5.02 12.74
CA LEU A 248 6.30 5.51 11.56
C LEU A 248 5.69 6.85 11.12
N THR A 249 6.59 7.80 10.82
CA THR A 249 6.28 9.10 10.22
C THR A 249 7.06 9.24 8.93
N PRO A 250 6.46 8.89 7.77
CA PRO A 250 7.11 9.06 6.47
C PRO A 250 7.42 10.53 6.16
N MET A 251 8.48 10.77 5.37
CA MET A 251 8.88 12.14 4.99
C MET A 251 7.95 12.78 3.97
N ASP A 252 7.42 11.98 3.04
CA ASP A 252 6.53 12.44 1.96
C ASP A 252 5.38 11.45 1.81
N THR A 253 4.22 11.81 2.36
CA THR A 253 3.00 10.99 2.28
C THR A 253 2.25 11.17 0.96
N GLU A 254 2.66 12.13 0.13
CA GLU A 254 2.07 12.36 -1.19
C GLU A 254 2.69 11.46 -2.27
N SER A 255 3.56 10.52 -1.88
CA SER A 255 4.19 9.58 -2.80
C SER A 255 4.33 8.21 -2.18
N ALA A 256 3.41 7.31 -2.52
CA ALA A 256 3.44 5.91 -2.09
C ALA A 256 4.80 5.24 -2.35
N VAL A 257 5.46 5.53 -3.49
CA VAL A 257 6.76 4.94 -3.81
C VAL A 257 7.88 5.43 -2.88
N LEU A 258 7.84 6.69 -2.44
CA LEU A 258 8.80 7.21 -1.47
C LEU A 258 8.55 6.65 -0.07
N VAL A 259 7.29 6.50 0.34
CA VAL A 259 6.95 5.84 1.61
C VAL A 259 7.40 4.37 1.59
N TRP A 260 7.13 3.65 0.49
CA TRP A 260 7.58 2.27 0.33
C TRP A 260 9.10 2.14 0.39
N PHE A 261 9.85 3.02 -0.27
CA PHE A 261 11.32 3.01 -0.20
C PHE A 261 11.83 3.26 1.22
N GLN A 262 11.23 4.19 1.96
CA GLN A 262 11.56 4.41 3.37
C GLN A 262 11.26 3.18 4.24
N LEU A 263 10.17 2.47 3.96
CA LEU A 263 9.78 1.23 4.65
C LEU A 263 10.76 0.07 4.35
N SER A 264 11.14 -0.12 3.09
CA SER A 264 11.99 -1.24 2.67
C SER A 264 13.39 -1.17 3.24
N GLU A 265 13.87 0.04 3.54
CA GLU A 265 15.19 0.32 4.12
C GLU A 265 15.13 0.68 5.62
N HIS A 266 13.97 0.50 6.27
CA HIS A 266 13.79 0.97 7.64
C HIS A 266 14.64 0.16 8.64
N PRO A 267 15.41 0.81 9.54
CA PRO A 267 16.31 0.11 10.47
C PRO A 267 15.59 -0.77 11.50
N ASP A 268 14.32 -0.48 11.79
CA ASP A 268 13.49 -1.23 12.73
C ASP A 268 12.74 -2.41 12.08
N LEU A 269 13.07 -2.77 10.83
CA LEU A 269 12.41 -3.86 10.13
C LEU A 269 12.80 -5.23 10.72
N LEU A 270 11.81 -5.97 11.22
CA LEU A 270 12.00 -7.30 11.82
C LEU A 270 11.76 -8.43 10.82
N GLY A 271 10.91 -8.20 9.83
CA GLY A 271 10.58 -9.21 8.82
C GLY A 271 9.59 -8.68 7.78
N VAL A 272 9.55 -9.37 6.63
CA VAL A 272 8.62 -9.06 5.54
C VAL A 272 7.96 -10.35 5.07
N ALA A 273 6.63 -10.38 5.11
CA ALA A 273 5.82 -11.41 4.48
C ALA A 273 5.33 -10.93 3.11
N ARG A 274 5.30 -11.83 2.12
CA ARG A 274 5.00 -11.50 0.72
C ARG A 274 3.91 -12.38 0.16
N LEU A 275 3.05 -11.78 -0.65
CA LEU A 275 2.01 -12.46 -1.43
C LEU A 275 2.00 -11.86 -2.84
N ARG A 276 2.29 -12.69 -3.85
CA ARG A 276 2.31 -12.25 -5.24
C ARG A 276 1.09 -12.73 -6.01
N GLY A 277 0.66 -11.89 -6.94
CA GLY A 277 -0.29 -12.23 -7.98
C GLY A 277 0.01 -11.43 -9.24
N ARG A 278 -0.81 -11.60 -10.27
CA ARG A 278 -0.69 -10.83 -11.51
C ARG A 278 -2.01 -10.18 -11.90
N GLY A 279 -1.92 -9.13 -12.70
CA GLY A 279 -3.10 -8.55 -13.36
C GLY A 279 -3.79 -9.58 -14.27
N ASN A 280 -5.12 -9.48 -14.38
CA ASN A 280 -5.94 -10.28 -15.26
C ASN A 280 -5.99 -9.65 -16.65
N LEU A 281 -5.34 -10.22 -17.67
CA LEU A 281 -5.72 -10.08 -19.09
C LEU A 281 -4.98 -11.13 -19.91
N THR A 282 -5.51 -11.44 -21.09
CA THR A 282 -4.95 -12.37 -22.08
C THR A 282 -3.72 -11.79 -22.78
N GLY A 283 -2.75 -12.65 -23.14
CA GLY A 283 -1.59 -12.26 -23.98
C GLY A 283 -0.27 -12.10 -23.24
N CYS A 284 -0.11 -12.74 -22.07
CA CYS A 284 1.11 -12.71 -21.26
C CYS A 284 2.12 -13.83 -21.59
N ASP A 285 1.79 -14.70 -22.55
CA ASP A 285 2.54 -15.90 -22.95
C ASP A 285 3.24 -15.70 -24.30
#